data_AF-A0A6G2DC45-F1
#
_entry.id   AF-A0A6G2DC45-F1
#
_cell.length_a   1.000
_cell.length_b   1.000
_cell.length_c   1.000
_cell.angle_alpha   90.00
_cell.angle_beta   90.00
_cell.angle_gamma   90.00
#
_symmetry.space_group_name_H-M   'P 1'
#
loop_
_entity.id
_entity.type
_entity.pdbx_description
1 polymer ?
#
loop_
_entity_poly.entity_id
_entity_poly.type
_entity_poly.pdbx_seq_one_letter_code
_entity_poly.pdbx_strand_id
1 'polypeptide(L)' 'MIYEFCAENVTLLEKAMQAGARRIELCDNLAVGGTTPSYGVTKAAVELAANYDTTIMTMIRPRGGDFVYN' A
#
# COMPACT_ATOMS: atom_id res chain seq x y z
N MET A 1 18.53 3.14 -7.66
CA MET A 1 17.18 3.60 -8.07
C MET A 1 16.17 2.81 -7.25
N ILE A 2 15.14 3.46 -6.70
CA ILE A 2 14.10 2.81 -5.88
C ILE A 2 12.84 2.61 -6.71
N TYR A 3 12.27 1.40 -6.70
CA TYR A 3 10.99 1.09 -7.32
C TYR A 3 9.90 1.03 -6.26
N GLU A 4 8.79 1.71 -6.53
CA GLU A 4 7.59 1.72 -5.71
C GLU A 4 6.43 1.05 -6.45
N PHE A 5 5.72 0.17 -5.74
CA PHE A 5 4.53 -0.49 -6.25
C PHE A 5 3.29 0.03 -5.51
N CYS A 6 2.33 0.58 -6.25
CA CYS A 6 1.02 0.95 -5.73
C CYS A 6 0.16 -0.31 -5.61
N ALA A 7 -0.21 -0.65 -4.37
CA ALA A 7 -0.91 -1.88 -4.05
C ALA A 7 -2.34 -1.61 -3.56
N GLU A 8 -3.27 -2.46 -3.99
CA GLU A 8 -4.57 -2.63 -3.34
C GLU A 8 -4.50 -3.85 -2.43
N ASN A 9 -4.64 -3.64 -1.12
CA ASN A 9 -4.57 -4.69 -0.12
C ASN A 9 -3.26 -5.50 -0.18
N VAL A 10 -3.26 -6.76 0.28
CA VAL A 10 -2.05 -7.61 0.37
C VAL A 10 -1.82 -8.50 -0.86
N THR A 11 -2.76 -8.53 -1.80
CA THR A 11 -2.89 -9.54 -2.87
C THR A 11 -1.62 -9.70 -3.72
N LEU A 12 -0.90 -8.61 -3.99
CA LEU A 12 0.26 -8.59 -4.89
C LEU A 12 1.56 -8.16 -4.21
N LEU A 13 1.56 -7.93 -2.89
CA LEU A 13 2.72 -7.39 -2.18
C LEU A 13 3.94 -8.27 -2.31
N GLU A 14 3.79 -9.57 -2.06
CA GLU A 14 4.91 -10.50 -2.13
C GLU A 14 5.50 -10.58 -3.55
N LYS A 15 4.65 -10.64 -4.58
CA LYS A 15 5.10 -10.64 -5.98
C LYS A 15 5.85 -9.36 -6.32
N ALA A 16 5.38 -8.20 -5.87
CA ALA A 16 6.05 -6.92 -6.09
C ALA A 16 7.42 -6.86 -5.41
N MET A 17 7.52 -7.32 -4.17
CA MET A 17 8.78 -7.36 -3.43
C MET A 17 9.79 -8.35 -4.05
N GLN A 18 9.34 -9.53 -4.46
CA GLN A 18 10.16 -10.51 -5.18
C GLN A 18 10.65 -9.97 -6.53
N ALA A 19 9.84 -9.15 -7.21
CA ALA A 19 10.23 -8.47 -8.45
C ALA A 19 11.19 -7.27 -8.22
N GLY A 20 11.52 -6.96 -6.97
CA GLY A 20 12.51 -5.93 -6.61
C GLY A 20 11.93 -4.58 -6.20
N ALA A 21 10.61 -4.46 -5.96
CA ALA A 21 10.06 -3.27 -5.33
C ALA A 21 10.59 -3.13 -3.90
N ARG A 22 11.12 -1.95 -3.58
CA ARG A 22 11.71 -1.63 -2.26
C ARG A 22 10.85 -0.64 -1.47
N ARG A 23 9.74 -0.21 -2.07
CA ARG A 23 8.70 0.58 -1.43
C ARG A 23 7.33 0.14 -1.93
N ILE A 24 6.36 0.13 -1.03
CA ILE A 24 4.96 -0.15 -1.34
C ILE A 24 4.14 1.04 -0.91
N GLU A 25 3.37 1.62 -1.82
CA GLU A 25 2.25 2.48 -1.46
C GLU A 25 1.04 1.58 -1.17
N LEU A 26 0.65 1.46 0.10
CA LEU A 26 -0.42 0.58 0.52
C LEU A 26 -1.75 1.35 0.57
N CYS A 27 -2.66 0.98 -0.32
CA CYS A 27 -4.00 1.53 -0.44
C CYS A 27 -5.07 0.44 -0.31
N ASP A 28 -6.31 0.88 -0.15
CA ASP A 28 -7.50 0.13 -0.58
C ASP A 28 -8.27 0.95 -1.64
N ASN A 29 -9.24 0.36 -2.33
CA ASN A 29 -10.12 1.04 -3.29
C ASN A 29 -9.37 1.90 -4.35
N LEU A 30 -8.46 1.28 -5.10
CA LEU A 30 -7.73 1.93 -6.20
C LEU A 30 -8.66 2.42 -7.31
N ALA A 31 -9.87 1.86 -7.45
CA ALA A 31 -10.88 2.31 -8.40
C ALA A 31 -11.25 3.81 -8.23
N VAL A 32 -11.07 4.39 -7.03
CA VAL A 32 -11.27 5.82 -6.76
C VAL A 32 -9.95 6.58 -6.53
N GLY A 33 -8.83 5.98 -6.92
CA GLY A 33 -7.47 6.53 -6.75
C GLY A 33 -6.82 6.22 -5.39
N GLY A 34 -7.36 5.26 -4.62
CA GLY A 34 -6.79 4.84 -3.35
C GLY A 34 -7.40 5.53 -2.13
N THR A 35 -7.70 4.77 -1.10
CA THR A 35 -8.14 5.21 0.23
C THR A 35 -7.33 4.52 1.32
N THR A 36 -7.47 5.00 2.56
CA THR A 36 -6.84 4.38 3.73
C THR A 36 -7.25 2.91 3.83
N PRO A 37 -6.31 1.96 3.84
CA PRO A 37 -6.62 0.56 4.01
C PRO A 37 -7.10 0.26 5.44
N SER A 38 -7.74 -0.89 5.63
CA SER A 38 -8.12 -1.33 6.97
C SER A 38 -6.89 -1.59 7.87
N TYR A 39 -7.10 -1.57 9.19
CA TYR A 39 -6.06 -1.94 10.15
C TYR A 39 -5.49 -3.33 9.89
N GLY A 40 -6.35 -4.32 9.59
CA GLY A 40 -5.94 -5.69 9.32
C GLY A 40 -5.03 -5.80 8.09
N VAL A 41 -5.36 -5.06 7.02
CA VAL A 41 -4.53 -4.98 5.81
C VAL A 41 -3.19 -4.33 6.12
N THR A 42 -3.19 -3.23 6.87
CA THR A 42 -1.95 -2.53 7.25
C THR A 42 -1.03 -3.43 8.07
N LYS A 43 -1.57 -4.10 9.09
CA LYS A 43 -0.83 -5.04 9.93
C LYS A 43 -0.22 -6.17 9.10
N ALA A 44 -1.03 -6.82 8.26
CA ALA A 44 -0.57 -7.92 7.42
C ALA A 44 0.50 -7.48 6.41
N ALA A 45 0.36 -6.28 5.82
CA ALA A 45 1.35 -5.74 4.90
C ALA A 45 2.71 -5.49 5.59
N VAL A 46 2.70 -4.94 6.81
CA VAL A 46 3.92 -4.73 7.61
C VAL A 46 4.57 -6.07 7.99
N GLU A 47 3.78 -7.05 8.42
CA GLU A 47 4.28 -8.39 8.75
C GLU A 47 4.90 -9.09 7.53
N LEU A 48 4.26 -8.98 6.36
CA LEU A 48 4.82 -9.50 5.10
C LEU A 48 6.12 -8.80 4.73
N ALA A 49 6.14 -7.47 4.78
CA ALA A 49 7.31 -6.68 4.42
C ALA A 49 8.50 -6.90 5.34
N ALA A 50 8.32 -7.34 6.60
CA ALA A 50 9.42 -7.62 7.52
C ALA A 50 10.40 -8.70 7.02
N ASN A 51 9.96 -9.57 6.09
CA ASN A 51 10.80 -10.59 5.46
C ASN A 51 11.57 -10.05 4.23
N TYR A 52 11.34 -8.79 3.87
CA TYR A 52 11.91 -8.13 2.71
C TYR A 52 12.54 -6.80 3.14
N ASP A 53 13.58 -6.35 2.46
CA ASP A 53 14.10 -4.99 2.67
C ASP A 53 13.24 -4.01 1.86
N THR A 54 12.00 -3.82 2.33
CA THR A 54 10.93 -3.04 1.69
C THR A 54 10.19 -2.19 2.72
N THR A 55 9.97 -0.92 2.41
CA THR A 55 9.21 0.00 3.27
C THR A 55 7.73 0.08 2.83
N ILE A 56 6.81 0.04 3.80
CA ILE A 56 5.38 0.27 3.58
C ILE A 56 5.04 1.76 3.81
N MET A 57 4.39 2.38 2.83
CA MET A 57 3.88 3.75 2.86
C MET A 57 2.35 3.68 2.82
N THR A 58 1.70 3.82 3.98
CA THR A 58 0.25 3.69 4.08
C THR A 58 -0.47 4.95 3.58
N MET A 59 -1.42 4.78 2.68
CA MET A 59 -2.31 5.84 2.22
C MET A 59 -3.15 6.39 3.39
N ILE A 60 -3.27 7.72 3.48
CA ILE A 60 -4.16 8.40 4.42
C ILE A 60 -5.12 9.26 3.60
N ARG A 61 -6.22 8.65 3.16
CA ARG A 61 -7.25 9.29 2.36
C ARG A 61 -8.62 8.69 2.71
N PRO A 62 -9.50 9.42 3.42
CA PRO A 62 -10.72 8.85 3.98
C PRO A 62 -11.78 8.51 2.92
N ARG A 63 -11.71 9.12 1.73
CA ARG A 63 -12.67 8.92 0.63
C ARG A 63 -12.05 9.25 -0.73
N GLY A 64 -12.70 8.78 -1.80
CA GLY A 64 -12.46 9.25 -3.16
C GLY A 64 -12.93 10.70 -3.38
N GLY A 65 -12.78 11.18 -4.62
CA GLY A 65 -13.12 12.55 -5.01
C GLY A 65 -12.01 13.56 -4.70
N ASP A 66 -12.41 14.78 -4.33
CA ASP A 66 -11.50 15.89 -4.04
C ASP A 66 -10.68 15.70 -2.74
N PHE A 67 -9.79 16.67 -2.48
CA PHE A 67 -8.93 16.74 -1.30
C PHE A 67 -9.36 17.85 -0.31
N VAL A 68 -10.63 18.28 -0.34
CA VAL A 68 -11.19 19.28 0.60
C VAL A 68 -11.95 18.57 1.71
N TYR A 69 -11.32 18.43 2.88
CA TYR A 69 -11.86 17.67 4.01
C TYR A 69 -12.69 18.54 4.98
N ASN A 70 -13.53 17.90 5.80
CA ASN A 70 -14.39 18.51 6.81
C ASN A 70 -13.88 18.30 8.25
#